data_AF-A0A1I5V2Q6-F1
#
_entry.id   AF-A0A1I5V2Q6-F1
#
_cell.length_a   1.000
_cell.length_b   1.000
_cell.length_c   1.000
_cell.angle_alpha   90.00
_cell.angle_beta   90.00
_cell.angle_gamma   90.00
#
_symmetry.space_group_name_H-M   'P 1'
#
loop_
_entity.id
_entity.type
_entity.pdbx_description
1 polymer ?
#
loop_
_entity_poly.entity_id
_entity_poly.type
_entity_poly.pdbx_seq_one_letter_code
_entity_poly.pdbx_strand_id
1 'polypeptide(L)' 'GEKFYSVITTIRRDRIRIISARRSRKKEIEIYEGKRV' A
#
# COMPACT_ATOMS: atom_id res chain seq x y z
N GLY A 1 1.09 -4.25 -16.63
CA GLY A 1 0.97 -3.06 -15.75
C GLY A 1 1.19 -3.50 -14.32
N GLU A 2 1.92 -2.70 -13.54
CA GLU A 2 2.20 -3.00 -12.13
C GLU A 2 0.92 -3.02 -11.29
N LYS A 3 0.90 -3.90 -10.28
CA LYS A 3 -0.26 -4.13 -9.42
C LYS A 3 0.02 -3.56 -8.04
N PHE A 4 -0.63 -2.46 -7.70
CA PHE A 4 -0.49 -1.81 -6.40
C PHE A 4 -1.52 -2.28 -5.37
N TYR A 5 -1.11 -2.40 -4.11
CA TYR A 5 -1.95 -2.82 -2.99
C TYR A 5 -1.78 -1.88 -1.81
N SER A 6 -2.89 -1.59 -1.14
CA SER A 6 -2.92 -0.79 0.08
C SER A 6 -3.13 -1.73 1.26
N VAL A 7 -2.22 -1.71 2.23
CA VAL A 7 -2.17 -2.68 3.33
C VAL A 7 -2.25 -1.95 4.68
N ILE A 8 -3.15 -2.42 5.55
CA ILE A 8 -3.17 -2.04 6.95
C ILE A 8 -2.35 -3.07 7.71
N THR A 9 -1.33 -2.60 8.41
CA THR A 9 -0.40 -3.46 9.13
C THR A 9 -0.20 -2.97 10.56
N THR A 10 0.27 -3.86 11.42
CA THR A 10 0.80 -3.51 12.74
C THR A 10 2.20 -4.08 12.87
N ILE A 11 3.07 -3.35 13.57
CA ILE A 11 4.42 -3.78 13.91
C ILE A 11 4.37 -4.38 15.32
N ARG A 12 4.83 -5.62 15.47
CA ARG A 12 4.92 -6.32 16.76
C ARG A 12 6.35 -6.80 16.96
N ARG A 13 7.09 -6.07 17.81
CA ARG A 13 8.54 -6.24 17.94
C ARG A 13 9.17 -6.11 16.54
N ASP A 14 9.86 -7.16 16.08
CA ASP A 14 10.56 -7.17 14.80
C ASP A 14 9.74 -7.85 13.68
N ARG A 15 8.43 -8.01 13.88
CA ARG A 15 7.54 -8.67 12.92
C ARG A 15 6.44 -7.74 12.44
N ILE A 16 6.13 -7.83 11.15
CA ILE A 16 5.01 -7.14 10.50
C ILE A 16 3.82 -8.10 10.47
N ARG A 17 2.69 -7.69 11.03
CA ARG A 17 1.42 -8.42 10.91
C ARG A 17 0.47 -7.63 10.02
N ILE A 18 0.20 -8.18 8.84
CA ILE A 18 -0.83 -7.67 7.94
C ILE A 18 -2.20 -7.95 8.56
N ILE A 19 -3.01 -6.89 8.70
CA ILE A 19 -4.38 -6.97 9.23
C ILE A 19 -5.37 -7.01 8.07
N SER A 20 -5.14 -6.20 7.03
CA SER A 20 -5.99 -6.15 5.84
C SER A 20 -5.17 -5.72 4.63
N ALA A 21 -5.49 -6.29 3.47
CA ALA A 21 -4.90 -5.92 2.19
C ALA A 21 -6.00 -5.78 1.13
N ARG A 22 -5.90 -4.75 0.30
CA ARG A 22 -6.82 -4.52 -0.82
C ARG A 22 -6.09 -4.04 -2.07
N ARG A 23 -6.74 -4.17 -3.23
CA ARG A 23 -6.30 -3.50 -4.46
C ARG A 23 -6.32 -1.98 -4.24
N SER A 24 -5.23 -1.30 -4.57
CA SER A 24 -5.16 0.15 -4.48
C SER A 24 -6.09 0.79 -5.50
N ARG A 25 -6.71 1.91 -5.12
CA ARG A 25 -7.54 2.69 -6.05
C ARG A 25 -6.64 3.50 -6.96
N LYS A 26 -7.09 3.79 -8.19
CA LYS A 26 -6.34 4.60 -9.16
C LYS A 26 -5.82 5.91 -8.56
N LYS A 27 -6.69 6.63 -7.82
CA LYS A 27 -6.33 7.88 -7.13
C LYS A 27 -5.24 7.69 -6.07
N GLU A 28 -5.23 6.56 -5.34
CA GLU A 28 -4.16 6.27 -4.36
C GLU A 28 -2.84 6.05 -5.08
N ILE A 29 -2.86 5.29 -6.18
CA ILE A 29 -1.67 5.05 -7.02
C ILE A 29 -1.14 6.36 -7.58
N GLU A 30 -2.01 7.22 -8.11
CA GLU A 30 -1.60 8.54 -8.63
C GLU A 30 -0.94 9.43 -7.57
N ILE A 31 -1.41 9.37 -6.31
CA ILE A 31 -0.84 10.18 -5.21
C ILE A 31 0.54 9.67 -4.79
N TYR A 32 0.73 8.35 -4.66
CA TYR A 32 1.93 7.77 -4.05
C TYR A 32 2.98 7.31 -5.08
N GLU A 33 2.53 6.85 -6.23
CA GLU A 33 3.35 6.27 -7.30
C GLU A 33 3.38 7.18 -8.55
N GLY A 34 2.51 8.18 -8.60
CA GLY A 34 2.59 9.23 -9.60
C GLY A 34 3.90 9.99 -9.44
N LYS A 35 4.70 10.04 -10.52
CA LYS A 35 5.96 10.77 -10.55
C LYS A 35 5.72 12.18 -10.01
N ARG A 36 6.35 12.51 -8.87
CA ARG A 36 6.58 13.90 -8.49
C ARG A 36 7.34 14.55 -9.65
N VAL A 37 6.72 15.52 -10.29
CA VAL A 37 7.40 16.48 -11.18
C VAL A 37 8.33 17.36 -10.37
#